data_AF-A0A840XN56-F1
#
_entry.id   AF-A0A840XN56-F1
#
_cell.length_a   1.000
_cell.length_b   1.000
_cell.length_c   1.000
_cell.angle_alpha   90.00
_cell.angle_beta   90.00
_cell.angle_gamma   90.00
#
_symmetry.space_group_name_H-M   'P 1'
#
loop_
_entity.id
_entity.type
_entity.pdbx_description
1 polymer ?
#
loop_
_entity_poly.entity_id
_entity_poly.type
_entity_poly.pdbx_seq_one_letter_code
_entity_poly.pdbx_strand_id
1 'polypeptide(L)'
;MDATPDTPQAAPVPEPGAAAGLSGELAALRARVEALERALQLREAAAAAGLAEPPPAPAPPAASLPIAFAIAADELLPAADGFYRLEWGPEGAFRWTGPAPEVRFEAWIDRSAPLVTTLRLFHFGVPANAKDLVLEVDGEPHPLTRRGSEKVLVSPPIPPRPAEGPTPIVLRVPHVHSPSARGLPDKRMLGVAFQSLRLDRA
;
A
#
# COMPACT_ATOMS: atom_id res chain seq x y z
N MET A 1 -41.08 -6.48 -55.80
CA MET A 1 -40.45 -7.79 -55.60
C MET A 1 -38.96 -7.55 -55.62
N ASP A 2 -38.29 -7.70 -54.48
CA ASP A 2 -36.99 -8.36 -54.38
C ASP A 2 -36.54 -8.30 -52.92
N ALA A 3 -36.79 -9.41 -52.23
CA ALA A 3 -36.32 -9.66 -50.88
C ALA A 3 -34.98 -10.39 -50.99
N THR A 4 -33.88 -9.68 -50.70
CA THR A 4 -32.55 -10.26 -50.60
C THR A 4 -32.48 -11.10 -49.31
N PRO A 5 -32.15 -12.40 -49.37
CA PRO A 5 -32.02 -13.22 -48.18
C PRO A 5 -30.75 -12.86 -47.41
N ASP A 6 -30.94 -12.52 -46.14
CA ASP A 6 -29.89 -12.29 -45.16
C ASP A 6 -29.17 -13.62 -44.87
N THR A 7 -27.87 -13.68 -45.20
CA THR A 7 -27.08 -14.91 -45.04
C THR A 7 -26.54 -14.96 -43.62
N PRO A 8 -26.82 -16.01 -42.83
CA PRO A 8 -26.34 -16.10 -41.46
C PRO A 8 -24.81 -16.19 -41.44
N GLN A 9 -24.18 -15.20 -40.81
CA GLN A 9 -22.75 -15.12 -40.56
C GLN A 9 -22.35 -16.25 -39.60
N ALA A 10 -21.63 -17.25 -40.11
CA ALA A 10 -21.14 -18.37 -39.32
C ALA A 10 -20.21 -17.88 -38.20
N ALA A 11 -20.48 -18.31 -36.98
CA ALA A 11 -19.66 -18.00 -35.80
C ALA A 11 -18.22 -18.51 -36.02
N PRO A 12 -17.19 -17.75 -35.60
CA PRO A 12 -15.80 -18.15 -35.76
C PRO A 12 -15.55 -19.45 -34.99
N VAL A 13 -15.08 -20.46 -35.73
CA VAL A 13 -14.64 -21.74 -35.16
C VAL A 13 -13.38 -21.46 -34.33
N PRO A 14 -13.35 -21.84 -33.04
CA PRO A 14 -12.17 -21.61 -32.20
C PRO A 14 -10.97 -22.36 -32.77
N GLU A 15 -9.87 -21.62 -32.95
CA GLU A 15 -8.57 -22.13 -33.40
C GLU A 15 -8.15 -23.37 -32.59
N PRO A 16 -7.80 -24.50 -33.23
CA PRO A 16 -7.55 -25.78 -32.55
C PRO A 16 -6.40 -25.74 -31.52
N GLY A 17 -5.51 -24.74 -31.60
CA GLY A 17 -4.43 -24.53 -30.64
C GLY A 17 -4.88 -24.00 -29.26
N ALA A 18 -5.98 -23.24 -29.19
CA ALA A 18 -6.46 -22.66 -27.93
C ALA A 18 -7.06 -23.74 -27.00
N ALA A 19 -7.75 -24.73 -27.57
CA ALA A 19 -8.33 -25.85 -26.82
C ALA A 19 -7.26 -26.79 -26.23
N ALA A 20 -6.15 -26.98 -26.95
CA ALA A 20 -5.01 -27.78 -26.48
C ALA A 20 -4.28 -27.10 -25.31
N GLY A 21 -4.08 -25.78 -25.36
CA GLY A 21 -3.47 -25.00 -24.28
C GLY A 21 -4.27 -25.05 -22.98
N LEU A 22 -5.59 -24.82 -23.07
CA LEU A 22 -6.50 -24.89 -21.91
C LEU A 22 -6.55 -26.29 -21.29
N SER A 23 -6.48 -27.34 -22.11
CA SER A 23 -6.43 -28.72 -21.63
C SER A 23 -5.16 -29.02 -20.82
N GLY A 24 -4.01 -28.46 -21.25
CA GLY A 24 -2.75 -28.57 -20.52
C GLY A 24 -2.77 -27.83 -19.17
N GLU A 25 -3.31 -26.61 -19.14
CA GLU A 25 -3.44 -25.83 -17.90
C GLU A 25 -4.38 -26.50 -16.89
N LEU A 26 -5.50 -27.06 -17.36
CA LEU A 26 -6.42 -27.82 -16.52
C LEU A 26 -5.77 -29.08 -15.95
N ALA A 27 -4.96 -29.79 -16.74
CA ALA A 27 -4.22 -30.96 -16.27
C ALA A 27 -3.20 -30.57 -15.18
N ALA A 28 -2.46 -29.47 -15.37
CA ALA A 28 -1.50 -28.96 -14.40
C ALA A 28 -2.18 -28.50 -13.10
N LEU A 29 -3.33 -27.84 -13.19
CA LEU A 29 -4.09 -27.38 -12.03
C LEU A 29 -4.64 -28.57 -11.23
N ARG A 30 -5.18 -29.59 -11.90
CA ARG A 30 -5.66 -30.83 -11.25
C ARG A 30 -4.54 -31.54 -10.49
N ALA A 31 -3.37 -31.68 -11.11
CA ALA A 31 -2.20 -32.29 -10.45
C ALA A 31 -1.77 -31.51 -9.20
N ARG A 32 -1.88 -30.17 -9.21
CA ARG A 32 -1.55 -29.32 -8.06
C ARG A 32 -2.57 -29.44 -6.92
N VAL A 33 -3.86 -29.55 -7.25
CA VAL A 33 -4.92 -29.81 -6.26
C VAL A 33 -4.72 -31.17 -5.60
N GLU A 34 -4.50 -32.23 -6.38
CA GLU A 34 -4.24 -33.59 -5.85
C GLU A 34 -3.00 -33.66 -4.96
N ALA A 35 -1.97 -32.84 -5.24
CA ALA A 35 -0.77 -32.76 -4.40
C ALA A 35 -1.07 -32.09 -3.05
N LEU A 36 -1.88 -31.03 -3.04
CA LEU A 36 -2.29 -30.33 -1.82
C LEU A 36 -3.21 -31.19 -0.96
N GLU A 37 -4.15 -31.90 -1.58
CA GLU A 37 -5.04 -32.83 -0.87
C GLU A 37 -4.24 -33.96 -0.19
N ARG A 38 -3.25 -34.53 -0.88
CA ARG A 38 -2.34 -35.52 -0.28
C ARG A 38 -1.55 -34.95 0.89
N ALA A 39 -1.07 -33.71 0.79
CA ALA A 39 -0.34 -33.06 1.89
C ALA A 39 -1.23 -32.84 3.12
N LEU A 40 -2.49 -32.45 2.92
CA LEU A 40 -3.48 -32.31 3.99
C LEU A 40 -3.82 -33.66 4.62
N GLN A 41 -4.08 -34.69 3.82
CA GLN A 41 -4.35 -36.04 4.32
C GLN A 41 -3.18 -36.60 5.15
N LEU A 42 -1.93 -36.37 4.72
CA LEU A 42 -0.76 -36.78 5.51
C LEU A 42 -0.68 -36.04 6.86
N ARG A 43 -1.02 -34.75 6.88
CA ARG A 43 -1.05 -33.96 8.11
C ARG A 43 -2.15 -34.42 9.06
N GLU A 44 -3.33 -34.73 8.53
CA GLU A 44 -4.45 -35.27 9.30
C GLU A 44 -4.15 -36.67 9.83
N ALA A 45 -3.55 -37.54 9.00
CA ALA A 45 -3.11 -38.86 9.43
C ALA A 45 -2.03 -38.79 10.52
N ALA A 46 -1.09 -37.85 10.41
CA ALA A 46 -0.08 -37.61 11.44
C ALA A 46 -0.70 -37.14 12.77
N ALA A 47 -1.71 -36.26 12.70
CA ALA A 47 -2.46 -35.82 13.88
C ALA A 47 -3.29 -36.95 14.50
N ALA A 48 -3.97 -37.76 13.67
CA ALA A 48 -4.78 -38.90 14.11
C ALA A 48 -3.95 -40.07 14.67
N ALA A 49 -2.72 -40.25 14.18
CA ALA A 49 -1.79 -41.28 14.66
C ALA A 49 -1.25 -40.99 16.07
N GLY A 50 -1.61 -39.87 16.69
CA GLY A 50 -1.15 -39.52 18.04
C GLY A 50 0.38 -39.44 18.12
N LEU A 51 1.06 -39.17 16.99
CA LEU A 51 2.43 -38.70 17.00
C LEU A 51 2.39 -37.41 17.80
N ALA A 52 2.81 -37.53 19.06
CA ALA A 52 2.69 -36.51 20.08
C ALA A 52 2.98 -35.16 19.47
N GLU A 53 2.01 -34.26 19.56
CA GLU A 53 2.24 -32.84 19.32
C GLU A 53 3.54 -32.51 20.06
N PRO A 54 4.63 -32.14 19.34
CA PRO A 54 5.89 -31.85 20.01
C PRO A 54 5.57 -30.87 21.13
N PRO A 55 6.10 -31.08 22.35
CA PRO A 55 5.77 -30.24 23.48
C PRO A 55 5.86 -28.78 23.03
N PRO A 56 4.82 -27.95 23.30
CA PRO A 56 4.73 -26.61 22.74
C PRO A 56 6.08 -25.96 22.96
N ALA A 57 6.76 -25.65 21.86
CA ALA A 57 8.04 -24.97 21.92
C ALA A 57 7.84 -23.76 22.84
N PRO A 58 8.79 -23.46 23.76
CA PRO A 58 8.66 -22.31 24.63
C PRO A 58 8.25 -21.12 23.77
N ALA A 59 7.14 -20.46 24.14
CA ALA A 59 6.58 -19.36 23.36
C ALA A 59 7.74 -18.44 22.98
N PRO A 60 7.96 -18.17 21.69
CA PRO A 60 9.06 -17.30 21.29
C PRO A 60 8.94 -16.01 22.10
N PRO A 61 10.05 -15.47 22.63
CA PRO A 61 10.01 -14.22 23.37
C PRO A 61 9.25 -13.21 22.51
N ALA A 62 8.29 -12.50 23.11
CA ALA A 62 7.47 -11.53 22.40
C ALA A 62 8.41 -10.63 21.58
N ALA A 63 8.25 -10.67 20.25
CA ALA A 63 9.13 -9.93 19.36
C ALA A 63 8.98 -8.44 19.71
N SER A 64 10.07 -7.84 20.17
CA SER A 64 10.07 -6.41 20.51
C SER A 64 9.78 -5.61 19.25
N LEU A 65 8.78 -4.73 19.32
CA LEU A 65 8.50 -3.79 18.22
C LEU A 65 9.71 -2.89 17.97
N PRO A 66 9.94 -2.48 16.71
CA PRO A 66 11.06 -1.60 16.38
C PRO A 66 10.85 -0.22 16.99
N ILE A 67 11.94 0.49 17.30
CA ILE A 67 11.92 1.83 17.91
C ILE A 67 11.74 2.97 16.89
N ALA A 68 11.74 2.63 15.60
CA ALA A 68 11.61 3.57 14.50
C ALA A 68 10.82 2.93 13.36
N PHE A 69 10.14 3.75 12.57
CA PHE A 69 9.41 3.35 11.38
C PHE A 69 9.79 4.30 10.25
N ALA A 70 10.01 3.76 9.06
CA ALA A 70 10.28 4.56 7.87
C ALA A 70 9.57 3.92 6.69
N ILE A 71 9.07 4.77 5.80
CA ILE A 71 8.49 4.34 4.53
C ILE A 71 8.85 5.36 3.45
N ALA A 72 9.44 4.88 2.36
CA ALA A 72 9.84 5.68 1.22
C ALA A 72 8.90 5.47 0.01
N ALA A 73 8.91 6.40 -0.94
CA ALA A 73 8.03 6.38 -2.10
C ALA A 73 8.32 5.21 -3.05
N ASP A 74 9.56 4.72 -3.09
CA ASP A 74 10.00 3.57 -3.91
C ASP A 74 9.66 2.21 -3.29
N GLU A 75 9.16 2.18 -2.05
CA GLU A 75 8.64 0.98 -1.43
C GLU A 75 7.27 0.57 -2.01
N LEU A 76 6.88 -0.67 -1.70
CA LEU A 76 5.61 -1.27 -2.12
C LEU A 76 4.44 -0.65 -1.33
N LEU A 77 4.06 0.55 -1.75
CA LEU A 77 2.85 1.25 -1.31
C LEU A 77 1.67 0.81 -2.19
N PRO A 78 0.60 0.23 -1.62
CA PRO A 78 -0.61 -0.07 -2.36
C PRO A 78 -1.16 1.20 -3.01
N ALA A 79 -1.42 1.17 -4.32
CA ALA A 79 -2.02 2.32 -5.02
C ALA A 79 -3.42 2.68 -4.47
N ALA A 80 -4.07 1.75 -3.77
CA ALA A 80 -5.34 1.95 -3.09
C ALA A 80 -5.25 2.97 -1.93
N ASP A 81 -4.05 3.29 -1.43
CA ASP A 81 -3.87 4.13 -0.23
C ASP A 81 -3.72 5.62 -0.54
N GLY A 82 -4.21 6.07 -1.70
CA GLY A 82 -4.20 7.48 -2.10
C GLY A 82 -2.91 7.93 -2.79
N PHE A 83 -2.16 6.99 -3.37
CA PHE A 83 -0.95 7.27 -4.16
C PHE A 83 -1.13 6.96 -5.65
N TYR A 84 -0.60 7.84 -6.49
CA TYR A 84 -0.38 7.53 -7.90
C TYR A 84 0.88 6.66 -8.09
N ARG A 85 1.18 6.36 -9.37
CA ARG A 85 2.36 5.60 -9.78
C ARG A 85 3.67 6.29 -9.35
N LEU A 86 4.71 5.48 -9.17
CA LEU A 86 6.06 5.96 -8.90
C LEU A 86 6.58 6.84 -10.03
N GLU A 87 7.16 7.98 -9.67
CA GLU A 87 7.82 8.92 -10.57
C GLU A 87 9.24 9.23 -10.04
N TRP A 88 10.09 9.76 -10.92
CA TRP A 88 11.49 10.06 -10.59
C TRP A 88 11.81 11.52 -10.92
N GLY A 89 12.42 12.21 -9.97
CA GLY A 89 12.90 13.58 -10.11
C GLY A 89 14.38 13.70 -9.79
N PRO A 90 14.97 14.91 -9.91
CA PRO A 90 16.38 15.16 -9.59
C PRO A 90 16.74 14.89 -8.12
N GLU A 91 15.75 14.92 -7.22
CA GLU A 91 15.93 14.66 -5.78
C GLU A 91 15.57 13.22 -5.39
N GLY A 92 15.34 12.32 -6.36
CA GLY A 92 15.01 10.91 -6.14
C GLY A 92 13.57 10.52 -6.50
N ALA A 93 13.15 9.35 -6.05
CA ALA A 93 11.82 8.80 -6.30
C ALA A 93 10.74 9.56 -5.51
N PHE A 94 9.55 9.68 -6.08
CA PHE A 94 8.39 10.25 -5.41
C PHE A 94 7.08 9.67 -5.94
N ARG A 95 6.00 9.84 -5.17
CA ARG A 95 4.63 9.54 -5.61
C ARG A 95 3.74 10.73 -5.34
N TRP A 96 2.91 11.09 -6.31
CA TRP A 96 1.84 12.05 -6.05
C TRP A 96 0.76 11.41 -5.17
N THR A 97 0.24 12.17 -4.22
CA THR A 97 -0.97 11.82 -3.48
C THR A 97 -2.23 12.27 -4.23
N GLY A 98 -3.37 11.64 -3.96
CA GLY A 98 -4.67 11.96 -4.53
C GLY A 98 -5.34 10.77 -5.26
N PRO A 99 -6.59 10.93 -5.73
CA PRO A 99 -7.41 12.14 -5.68
C PRO A 99 -8.01 12.43 -4.30
N ALA A 100 -8.03 11.45 -3.39
CA ALA A 100 -8.53 11.63 -2.03
C ALA A 100 -7.60 12.55 -1.22
N PRO A 101 -8.14 13.33 -0.26
CA PRO A 101 -7.36 14.22 0.60
C PRO A 101 -6.68 13.49 1.76
N GLU A 102 -6.68 12.16 1.77
CA GLU A 102 -6.13 11.34 2.85
C GLU A 102 -5.24 10.25 2.25
N VAL A 103 -4.09 10.05 2.89
CA VAL A 103 -3.19 8.93 2.63
C VAL A 103 -2.96 8.20 3.95
N ARG A 104 -3.07 6.87 3.94
CA ARG A 104 -3.05 6.06 5.16
C ARG A 104 -1.80 5.20 5.22
N PHE A 105 -1.27 5.04 6.43
CA PHE A 105 -0.17 4.15 6.74
C PHE A 105 -0.46 3.40 8.03
N GLU A 106 0.11 2.21 8.18
CA GLU A 106 0.09 1.44 9.42
C GLU A 106 1.53 1.18 9.86
N ALA A 107 1.90 1.73 11.02
CA ALA A 107 3.24 1.57 11.58
C ALA A 107 3.23 0.59 12.75
N TRP A 108 4.01 -0.49 12.65
CA TRP A 108 4.29 -1.40 13.76
C TRP A 108 5.55 -0.90 14.48
N ILE A 109 5.37 -0.07 15.50
CA ILE A 109 6.46 0.64 16.20
C ILE A 109 6.21 0.63 17.71
N ASP A 110 7.29 0.59 18.49
CA ASP A 110 7.26 0.75 19.94
C ASP A 110 6.87 2.19 20.32
N ARG A 111 5.75 2.32 21.03
CA ARG A 111 5.15 3.57 21.51
C ARG A 111 5.42 3.83 23.00
N SER A 112 6.42 3.19 23.61
CA SER A 112 6.80 3.40 25.02
C SER A 112 7.39 4.77 25.32
N ALA A 113 7.83 5.51 24.29
CA ALA A 113 8.36 6.88 24.40
C ALA A 113 7.65 7.82 23.40
N PRO A 114 7.72 9.15 23.62
CA PRO A 114 7.22 10.10 22.63
C PRO A 114 7.92 9.91 21.28
N LEU A 115 7.17 10.11 20.19
CA LEU A 115 7.69 10.02 18.83
C LEU A 115 7.65 11.38 18.13
N VAL A 116 8.54 11.60 17.18
CA VAL A 116 8.51 12.73 16.25
C VAL A 116 8.41 12.19 14.83
N THR A 117 7.51 12.76 14.04
CA THR A 117 7.38 12.41 12.63
C THR A 117 8.14 13.41 11.77
N THR A 118 8.90 12.91 10.81
CA THR A 118 9.51 13.67 9.72
C THR A 118 8.91 13.25 8.39
N LEU A 119 8.26 14.20 7.70
CA LEU A 119 7.73 14.03 6.35
C LEU A 119 8.61 14.78 5.36
N ARG A 120 9.08 14.07 4.33
CA ARG A 120 9.85 14.65 3.22
C ARG A 120 9.01 14.63 1.95
N LEU A 121 8.97 15.78 1.27
CA LEU A 121 8.21 15.98 0.04
C LEU A 121 9.13 16.39 -1.10
N PHE A 122 8.83 15.91 -2.31
CA PHE A 122 9.44 16.40 -3.53
C PHE A 122 8.80 17.72 -3.99
N HIS A 123 7.50 17.90 -3.75
CA HIS A 123 6.76 19.10 -4.14
C HIS A 123 5.46 19.24 -3.32
N PHE A 124 5.05 20.46 -2.98
CA PHE A 124 3.81 20.71 -2.21
C PHE A 124 2.53 20.63 -3.06
N GLY A 125 2.67 20.55 -4.38
CA GLY A 125 1.58 20.67 -5.37
C GLY A 125 1.08 22.11 -5.48
N VAL A 126 0.48 22.61 -4.40
CA VAL A 126 0.06 24.01 -4.24
C VAL A 126 0.72 24.65 -3.01
N PRO A 127 0.96 25.98 -3.00
CA PRO A 127 1.64 26.64 -1.87
C PRO A 127 0.95 26.49 -0.51
N ALA A 128 -0.38 26.36 -0.47
CA ALA A 128 -1.15 26.22 0.77
C ALA A 128 -0.78 24.96 1.57
N ASN A 129 -0.45 23.86 0.89
CA ASN A 129 0.01 22.61 1.55
C ASN A 129 1.32 22.81 2.34
N ALA A 130 2.08 23.88 2.13
CA ALA A 130 3.28 24.13 2.95
C ALA A 130 2.96 24.46 4.42
N LYS A 131 1.71 24.77 4.75
CA LYS A 131 1.25 25.15 6.11
C LYS A 131 0.10 24.28 6.62
N ASP A 132 -0.72 23.76 5.71
CA ASP A 132 -2.01 23.17 6.07
C ASP A 132 -1.96 21.64 6.17
N LEU A 133 -0.81 21.01 5.96
CA LEU A 133 -0.66 19.56 6.13
C LEU A 133 -0.74 19.16 7.59
N VAL A 134 -1.50 18.10 7.84
CA VAL A 134 -1.72 17.53 9.16
C VAL A 134 -1.44 16.02 9.08
N LEU A 135 -0.73 15.51 10.08
CA LEU A 135 -0.59 14.08 10.29
C LEU A 135 -1.52 13.68 11.43
N GLU A 136 -2.46 12.81 11.20
CA GLU A 136 -3.23 12.19 12.29
C GLU A 136 -2.56 10.91 12.73
N VAL A 137 -2.42 10.74 14.04
CA VAL A 137 -1.86 9.54 14.64
C VAL A 137 -2.83 9.08 15.70
N ASP A 138 -3.32 7.84 15.61
CA ASP A 138 -4.37 7.34 16.51
C ASP A 138 -5.66 8.18 16.48
N GLY A 139 -5.92 8.88 15.37
CA GLY A 139 -7.04 9.82 15.21
C GLY A 139 -6.80 11.22 15.76
N GLU A 140 -5.66 11.47 16.40
CA GLU A 140 -5.30 12.79 16.94
C GLU A 140 -4.49 13.60 15.92
N PRO A 141 -4.85 14.87 15.65
CA PRO A 141 -4.17 15.68 14.64
C PRO A 141 -2.87 16.29 15.17
N HIS A 142 -1.79 16.12 14.40
CA HIS A 142 -0.48 16.71 14.62
C HIS A 142 -0.12 17.64 13.44
N PRO A 143 -0.18 18.98 13.61
CA PRO A 143 0.17 19.91 12.56
C PRO A 143 1.66 19.79 12.21
N LEU A 144 1.96 19.79 10.91
CA LEU A 144 3.31 19.63 10.41
C LEU A 144 3.99 20.99 10.20
N THR A 145 5.17 21.18 10.79
CA THR A 145 5.92 22.44 10.70
C THR A 145 7.15 22.28 9.83
N ARG A 146 7.41 23.28 8.97
CA ARG A 146 8.56 23.24 8.06
C ARG A 146 9.86 23.47 8.82
N ARG A 147 10.83 22.59 8.60
CA ARG A 147 12.19 22.72 9.13
C ARG A 147 13.12 23.29 8.06
N GLY A 148 13.50 24.56 8.22
CA GLY A 148 14.43 25.24 7.31
C GLY A 148 13.83 25.57 5.94
N SER A 149 14.71 25.69 4.94
CA SER A 149 14.32 25.97 3.55
C SER A 149 13.98 24.72 2.75
N GLU A 150 14.18 23.53 3.31
CA GLU A 150 13.88 22.26 2.64
C GLU A 150 12.38 21.95 2.65
N LYS A 151 11.98 20.97 1.84
CA LYS A 151 10.63 20.39 1.78
C LYS A 151 10.46 19.29 2.85
N VAL A 152 10.99 19.58 4.04
CA VAL A 152 10.99 18.69 5.21
C VAL A 152 10.06 19.30 6.26
N LEU A 153 9.10 18.50 6.69
CA LEU A 153 8.12 18.87 7.69
C LEU A 153 8.26 17.95 8.91
N VAL A 154 8.05 18.51 10.10
CA VAL A 154 8.23 17.81 11.37
C VAL A 154 7.00 18.03 12.25
N SER A 155 6.51 16.97 12.89
CA SER A 155 5.39 17.05 13.85
C SER A 155 5.89 17.52 15.23
N PRO A 156 5.01 18.06 16.09
CA PRO A 156 5.27 18.05 17.53
C PRO A 156 5.45 16.62 18.05
N PRO A 157 6.02 16.42 19.26
CA PRO A 157 6.07 15.11 19.89
C PRO A 157 4.68 14.50 20.04
N ILE A 158 4.55 13.27 19.53
CA ILE A 158 3.38 12.42 19.65
C ILE A 158 3.51 11.67 20.98
N PRO A 159 2.48 11.70 21.86
CA PRO A 159 2.58 11.10 23.18
C PRO A 159 2.76 9.56 23.11
N PRO A 160 3.42 8.97 24.12
CA PRO A 160 3.53 7.52 24.23
C PRO A 160 2.15 6.88 24.38
N ARG A 161 2.03 5.63 23.94
CA ARG A 161 0.81 4.82 24.02
C ARG A 161 1.14 3.50 24.70
N PRO A 162 0.46 3.12 25.79
CA PRO A 162 0.76 1.90 26.54
C PRO A 162 0.27 0.63 25.82
N ALA A 163 -0.66 0.75 24.86
CA ALA A 163 -1.21 -0.38 24.13
C ALA A 163 -0.28 -0.82 22.99
N GLU A 164 -0.02 -2.12 22.93
CA GLU A 164 0.60 -2.79 21.80
C GLU A 164 -0.34 -2.84 20.60
N GLY A 165 0.22 -2.77 19.38
CA GLY A 165 -0.53 -2.86 18.13
C GLY A 165 -0.10 -1.84 17.09
N PRO A 166 -0.68 -1.88 15.89
CA PRO A 166 -0.37 -0.93 14.84
C PRO A 166 -0.73 0.49 15.28
N THR A 167 0.08 1.44 14.82
CA THR A 167 -0.17 2.87 14.92
C THR A 167 -0.76 3.32 13.60
N PRO A 168 -2.08 3.58 13.51
CA PRO A 168 -2.69 4.14 12.32
C PRO A 168 -2.21 5.59 12.14
N ILE A 169 -1.77 5.90 10.92
CA ILE A 169 -1.28 7.21 10.54
C ILE A 169 -2.05 7.67 9.31
N VAL A 170 -2.58 8.90 9.33
CA VAL A 170 -3.25 9.51 8.18
C VAL A 170 -2.57 10.83 7.85
N LEU A 171 -1.98 10.94 6.67
CA LEU A 171 -1.55 12.22 6.13
C LEU A 171 -2.75 12.90 5.45
N ARG A 172 -3.22 14.00 6.03
CA ARG A 172 -4.25 14.86 5.44
C ARG A 172 -3.62 15.86 4.49
N VAL A 173 -4.07 15.84 3.24
CA VAL A 173 -3.66 16.71 2.15
C VAL A 173 -4.88 17.55 1.71
N PRO A 174 -5.16 18.67 2.40
CA PRO A 174 -6.42 19.40 2.22
C PRO A 174 -6.55 20.05 0.83
N HIS A 175 -5.44 20.35 0.17
CA HIS A 175 -5.45 21.01 -1.13
C HIS A 175 -4.95 20.08 -2.23
N VAL A 176 -5.87 19.71 -3.12
CA VAL A 176 -5.57 18.99 -4.37
C VAL A 176 -5.76 19.93 -5.56
N HIS A 177 -5.02 19.68 -6.63
CA HIS A 177 -5.11 20.47 -7.86
C HIS A 177 -4.98 19.58 -9.09
N SER A 178 -5.49 20.04 -10.22
CA SER A 178 -5.23 19.40 -11.50
C SER A 178 -4.28 20.25 -12.34
N PRO A 179 -3.18 19.69 -12.87
CA PRO A 179 -2.34 20.40 -13.84
C PRO A 179 -3.13 20.88 -15.07
N SER A 180 -4.15 20.15 -15.50
CA SER A 180 -4.99 20.54 -16.65
C SER A 180 -5.80 21.81 -16.43
N ALA A 181 -6.10 22.18 -15.18
CA ALA A 181 -6.70 23.48 -14.86
C ALA A 181 -5.78 24.66 -15.22
N ARG A 182 -4.48 24.41 -15.48
CA ARG A 182 -3.48 25.38 -15.93
C ARG A 182 -3.03 25.16 -17.37
N GLY A 183 -3.79 24.38 -18.15
CA GLY A 183 -3.50 24.10 -19.56
C GLY A 183 -2.48 23.00 -19.83
N LEU A 184 -2.09 22.22 -18.81
CA LEU A 184 -1.21 21.06 -19.00
C LEU A 184 -2.00 19.79 -19.37
N PRO A 185 -1.39 18.80 -20.05
CA PRO A 185 -2.11 17.60 -20.48
C PRO A 185 -2.48 16.63 -19.35
N ASP A 186 -1.86 16.75 -18.16
CA ASP A 186 -2.12 15.87 -17.02
C ASP A 186 -3.44 16.22 -16.32
N LYS A 187 -4.38 15.27 -16.38
CA LYS A 187 -5.75 15.39 -15.85
C LYS A 187 -5.91 14.86 -14.42
N ARG A 188 -4.85 14.34 -13.79
CA ARG A 188 -4.91 13.80 -12.43
C ARG A 188 -5.25 14.90 -11.42
N MET A 189 -5.87 14.52 -10.31
CA MET A 189 -6.04 15.36 -9.13
C MET A 189 -4.90 15.06 -8.16
N LEU A 190 -3.95 15.98 -8.03
CA LEU A 190 -2.69 15.84 -7.32
C LEU A 190 -2.68 16.66 -6.03
N GLY A 191 -2.34 16.01 -4.92
CA GLY A 191 -2.05 16.66 -3.64
C GLY A 191 -0.58 17.07 -3.56
N VAL A 192 0.20 16.33 -2.77
CA VAL A 192 1.65 16.54 -2.60
C VAL A 192 2.44 15.45 -3.31
N ALA A 193 3.68 15.73 -3.70
CA ALA A 193 4.62 14.72 -4.17
C ALA A 193 5.38 14.18 -2.95
N PHE A 194 4.93 13.05 -2.42
CA PHE A 194 5.49 12.35 -1.29
C PHE A 194 6.83 11.70 -1.62
N GLN A 195 7.84 11.84 -0.74
CA GLN A 195 9.11 11.10 -0.83
C GLN A 195 9.27 10.08 0.29
N SER A 196 9.10 10.50 1.54
CA SER A 196 9.26 9.59 2.68
C SER A 196 8.56 10.09 3.92
N LEU A 197 8.14 9.17 4.78
CA LEU A 197 7.67 9.42 6.14
C LEU A 197 8.54 8.62 7.10
N ARG A 198 8.96 9.24 8.19
CA ARG A 198 9.74 8.59 9.25
C ARG A 198 9.21 8.96 10.62
N LEU A 199 9.07 7.98 11.50
CA LEU A 199 8.75 8.14 12.91
C LEU A 199 9.96 7.67 13.72
N ASP A 200 10.50 8.56 14.55
CA ASP A 200 11.61 8.29 15.46
C ASP A 200 11.21 8.66 16.89
N ARG A 201 11.93 8.13 17.89
CA ARG A 201 11.80 8.63 19.27
C ARG A 201 12.27 10.09 19.35
N ALA A 202 11.52 10.89 20.11
CA ALA A 202 11.78 12.31 20.36
C ALA A 202 13.07 12.54 21.16
#